data_AF-A0A8J6RG91-F1
#
_entry.id   AF-A0A8J6RG91-F1
#
_cell.length_a   1.000
_cell.length_b   1.000
_cell.length_c   1.000
_cell.angle_alpha   90.00
_cell.angle_beta   90.00
_cell.angle_gamma   90.00
#
_symmetry.space_group_name_H-M   'P 1'
#
loop_
_entity.id
_entity.type
_entity.pdbx_description
1 polymer ?
#
loop_
_entity_poly.entity_id
_entity_poly.type
_entity_poly.pdbx_seq_one_letter_code
_entity_poly.pdbx_strand_id
1 'polypeptide(L)'
;MKNRITQKLKEKKLFFCVLPFLACLMLAGCQPKETPTGVTVKVERVISGQTLEVVDTSKPSALIERVRLLGIEAPDMKQQPWGTAAREKLKQLIGGQIVLLESEGSTKDQFERTLAYVWKDGMLVNEQLVVEGYVYVPRSINNKYEQRLTNAQEFARLMGKGIWNPEKPMRLTPTEFRRQNR
;
A
#
# COMPACT_ATOMS: atom_id res chain seq x y z
N MET A 1 -81.36 -30.77 4.12
CA MET A 1 -81.16 -32.24 4.05
C MET A 1 -79.83 -32.51 3.35
N LYS A 2 -78.85 -33.06 4.10
CA LYS A 2 -77.60 -33.73 3.69
C LYS A 2 -76.55 -32.90 2.90
N ASN A 3 -75.48 -32.45 3.55
CA ASN A 3 -74.20 -33.18 3.78
C ASN A 3 -73.33 -33.38 2.53
N ARG A 4 -72.21 -32.64 2.49
CA ARG A 4 -70.83 -33.06 2.13
C ARG A 4 -69.98 -31.78 2.24
N ILE A 5 -69.28 -31.51 3.34
CA ILE A 5 -68.11 -32.22 3.87
C ILE A 5 -67.16 -32.63 2.72
N THR A 6 -65.93 -32.13 2.84
CA THR A 6 -64.72 -32.37 2.04
C THR A 6 -64.56 -31.62 0.72
N GLN A 7 -64.12 -30.37 0.80
CA GLN A 7 -62.93 -29.98 0.05
C GLN A 7 -61.95 -29.29 1.00
N LYS A 8 -61.02 -30.11 1.46
CA LYS A 8 -59.90 -29.77 2.34
C LYS A 8 -58.85 -28.99 1.54
N LEU A 9 -58.24 -28.07 2.28
CA LEU A 9 -56.82 -27.71 2.29
C LEU A 9 -56.25 -26.81 1.19
N LYS A 10 -55.43 -25.87 1.69
CA LYS A 10 -54.59 -24.85 1.06
C LYS A 10 -55.36 -23.55 0.76
N GLU A 11 -55.15 -22.43 1.45
CA GLU A 11 -53.92 -21.95 2.08
C GLU A 11 -54.22 -21.17 3.36
N LYS A 12 -53.57 -21.60 4.44
CA LYS A 12 -53.44 -20.81 5.66
C LYS A 12 -52.21 -19.93 5.51
N LYS A 13 -52.38 -18.64 5.81
CA LYS A 13 -51.38 -17.68 6.30
C LYS A 13 -50.32 -17.23 5.28
N LEU A 14 -50.45 -15.98 4.83
CA LEU A 14 -49.32 -15.05 4.90
C LEU A 14 -49.82 -13.65 5.20
N PHE A 15 -50.31 -13.49 6.43
CA PHE A 15 -50.46 -12.21 7.09
C PHE A 15 -49.05 -11.78 7.53
N PHE A 16 -48.70 -10.51 7.30
CA PHE A 16 -47.62 -9.78 7.98
C PHE A 16 -46.16 -10.23 7.73
N CYS A 17 -45.45 -9.50 6.86
CA CYS A 17 -44.00 -9.18 7.02
C CYS A 17 -43.49 -8.30 5.86
N VAL A 18 -44.02 -7.09 5.68
CA VAL A 18 -43.45 -6.10 4.71
C VAL A 18 -42.70 -4.95 5.40
N LEU A 19 -42.65 -4.92 6.73
CA LEU A 19 -41.67 -4.13 7.49
C LEU A 19 -41.09 -5.06 8.57
N PRO A 20 -39.77 -5.36 8.58
CA PRO A 20 -38.69 -4.37 8.49
C PRO A 20 -37.48 -4.87 7.67
N PHE A 21 -37.55 -4.88 6.34
CA PHE A 21 -36.33 -5.12 5.53
C PHE A 21 -35.49 -3.84 5.30
N LEU A 22 -35.99 -2.68 5.76
CA LEU A 22 -35.32 -1.38 5.63
C LEU A 22 -34.57 -0.92 6.89
N ALA A 23 -34.46 -1.77 7.92
CA ALA A 23 -33.79 -1.43 9.18
C ALA A 23 -32.34 -1.95 9.30
N CYS A 24 -31.83 -2.69 8.31
CA CYS A 24 -30.46 -3.22 8.30
C CYS A 24 -29.51 -2.52 7.32
N LEU A 25 -29.94 -1.44 6.65
CA LEU A 25 -29.09 -0.67 5.72
C LEU A 25 -28.42 0.57 6.36
N MET A 26 -28.60 0.78 7.66
CA MET A 26 -28.07 1.91 8.43
C MET A 26 -27.06 1.49 9.50
N LEU A 27 -26.45 0.32 9.37
CA LEU A 27 -25.21 -0.03 10.06
C LEU A 27 -24.05 0.08 9.08
N ALA A 28 -23.96 1.21 8.36
CA ALA A 28 -22.70 1.64 7.77
C ALA A 28 -21.81 2.07 8.95
N GLY A 29 -21.24 1.07 9.62
CA GLY A 29 -20.25 1.28 10.67
C GLY A 29 -19.15 2.14 10.09
N CYS A 30 -18.98 3.35 10.64
CA CYS A 30 -17.76 4.10 10.46
C CYS A 30 -16.64 3.24 11.04
N GLN A 31 -15.97 2.43 10.21
CA GLN A 31 -14.72 1.82 10.62
C GLN A 31 -13.75 2.97 10.91
N PRO A 32 -13.18 3.06 12.11
CA PRO A 32 -12.18 4.06 12.39
C PRO A 32 -11.04 3.87 11.39
N LYS A 33 -10.83 4.86 10.52
CA LYS A 33 -9.68 4.89 9.63
C LYS A 33 -8.46 5.06 10.52
N GLU A 34 -7.68 3.99 10.71
CA GLU A 34 -6.44 4.05 11.47
C GLU A 34 -5.59 5.19 10.92
N THR A 35 -5.35 6.19 11.77
CA THR A 35 -4.50 7.31 11.41
C THR A 35 -3.07 6.87 11.72
N PRO A 36 -2.15 6.85 10.73
CA PRO A 36 -0.78 6.46 10.98
C PRO A 36 -0.17 7.45 11.99
N THR A 37 0.55 6.91 12.98
CA THR A 37 1.32 7.70 13.94
C THR A 37 2.78 7.66 13.54
N GLY A 38 3.47 8.79 13.59
CA GLY A 38 4.83 8.87 13.09
C GLY A 38 5.53 10.20 13.34
N VAL A 39 6.72 10.34 12.78
CA VAL A 39 7.52 11.56 12.83
C VAL A 39 7.32 12.35 11.54
N THR A 40 7.05 13.65 11.66
CA THR A 40 6.93 14.53 10.50
C THR A 40 8.31 15.02 10.08
N VAL A 41 8.65 14.83 8.81
CA VAL A 41 9.95 15.20 8.25
C VAL A 41 9.79 15.90 6.92
N LYS A 42 10.79 16.67 6.52
CA LYS A 42 10.93 17.22 5.17
C LYS A 42 11.83 16.33 4.33
N VAL A 43 11.40 16.00 3.12
CA VAL A 43 12.21 15.24 2.15
C VAL A 43 13.18 16.18 1.44
N GLU A 44 14.46 16.15 1.82
CA GLU A 44 15.49 16.96 1.18
C GLU A 44 15.94 16.35 -0.16
N ARG A 45 16.09 15.02 -0.22
CA ARG A 45 16.58 14.35 -1.43
C ARG A 45 16.03 12.93 -1.60
N VAL A 46 15.71 12.57 -2.84
CA VAL A 46 15.38 11.20 -3.24
C VAL A 46 16.60 10.54 -3.88
N ILE A 47 17.17 9.56 -3.19
CA ILE A 47 18.42 8.88 -3.56
C ILE A 47 18.16 7.77 -4.57
N SER A 48 17.13 6.97 -4.34
CA SER A 48 16.68 5.88 -5.23
C SER A 48 15.16 5.71 -5.09
N GLY A 49 14.55 4.79 -5.84
CA GLY A 49 13.10 4.48 -5.72
C GLY A 49 12.62 3.94 -4.37
N GLN A 50 13.51 3.86 -3.37
CA GLN A 50 13.21 3.34 -2.03
C GLN A 50 14.09 3.95 -0.91
N THR A 51 14.85 5.01 -1.20
CA THR A 51 15.75 5.63 -0.22
C THR A 51 15.68 7.15 -0.31
N LEU A 52 15.51 7.78 0.85
CA LEU A 52 15.37 9.22 1.02
C LEU A 52 16.46 9.74 1.94
N GLU A 53 16.77 11.02 1.78
CA GLU A 53 17.42 11.85 2.79
C GLU A 53 16.39 12.89 3.27
N VAL A 54 16.21 12.95 4.59
CA VAL A 54 15.16 13.73 5.26
C VAL A 54 15.73 14.56 6.40
N VAL A 55 15.00 15.58 6.81
CA VAL A 55 15.30 16.42 7.98
C VAL A 55 14.06 16.49 8.85
N ASP A 56 14.22 16.21 10.14
CA ASP A 56 13.16 16.30 11.15
C ASP A 56 12.79 17.77 11.38
N THR A 57 11.56 18.16 11.03
CA THR A 57 11.12 19.56 11.11
C THR A 57 10.83 20.01 12.54
N SER A 58 10.75 19.08 13.51
CA SER A 58 10.51 19.41 14.91
C SER A 58 11.77 19.86 15.66
N LYS A 59 12.95 19.63 15.09
CA LYS A 59 14.24 19.91 15.74
C LYS A 59 14.96 21.07 15.00
N PRO A 60 15.26 22.19 15.69
CA PRO A 60 15.87 23.37 15.07
C PRO A 60 17.22 23.12 14.36
N SER A 61 17.97 22.09 14.79
CA SER A 61 19.27 21.70 14.22
C SER A 61 19.30 20.24 13.80
N ALA A 62 18.22 19.76 13.18
CA ALA A 62 18.14 18.39 12.69
C ALA A 62 19.21 18.10 11.64
N LEU A 63 19.93 17.01 11.84
CA LEU A 63 20.86 16.46 10.84
C LEU A 63 20.08 15.75 9.73
N ILE A 64 20.69 15.65 8.54
CA ILE A 64 20.16 14.82 7.46
C ILE A 64 20.22 13.36 7.89
N GLU A 65 19.08 12.69 7.83
CA GLU A 65 18.92 11.27 8.09
C GLU A 65 18.57 10.51 6.81
N ARG A 66 19.03 9.26 6.68
CA ARG A 66 18.63 8.39 5.58
C ARG A 66 17.50 7.46 6.00
N VAL A 67 16.49 7.38 5.14
CA VAL A 67 15.32 6.53 5.35
C VAL A 67 15.20 5.54 4.20
N ARG A 68 14.95 4.28 4.53
CA ARG A 68 14.64 3.20 3.59
C ARG A 68 13.18 2.81 3.73
N LEU A 69 12.45 2.87 2.61
CA LEU A 69 11.04 2.51 2.56
C LEU A 69 10.85 1.02 2.85
N LEU A 70 9.97 0.70 3.81
CA LEU A 70 9.61 -0.66 4.21
C LEU A 70 8.69 -1.36 3.19
N GLY A 71 8.78 -2.69 3.15
CA GLY A 71 7.89 -3.56 2.36
C GLY A 71 8.07 -3.53 0.85
N ILE A 72 9.02 -2.73 0.34
CA ILE A 72 9.27 -2.59 -1.10
C ILE A 72 10.76 -2.73 -1.46
N GLU A 73 10.98 -3.20 -2.68
CA GLU A 73 12.26 -3.24 -3.36
C GLU A 73 12.20 -2.46 -4.66
N ALA A 74 12.89 -1.32 -4.72
CA ALA A 74 13.12 -0.63 -5.97
C ALA A 74 14.20 -1.33 -6.81
N PRO A 75 14.09 -1.33 -8.15
CA PRO A 75 15.17 -1.73 -9.04
C PRO A 75 16.45 -0.94 -8.75
N ASP A 76 17.61 -1.56 -8.98
CA ASP A 76 18.89 -0.85 -8.82
C ASP A 76 19.02 0.29 -9.84
N MET A 77 19.75 1.38 -9.51
CA MET A 77 19.98 2.47 -10.45
C MET A 77 20.71 2.02 -11.72
N LYS A 78 21.46 0.91 -11.67
CA LYS A 78 22.09 0.29 -12.86
C LYS A 78 21.10 -0.57 -13.67
N GLN A 79 19.97 -0.94 -13.10
CA GLN A 79 18.94 -1.74 -13.75
C GLN A 79 18.04 -0.84 -14.62
N GLN A 80 18.55 -0.45 -15.78
CA GLN A 80 17.88 0.50 -16.67
C GLN A 80 16.73 -0.16 -17.47
N PRO A 81 15.62 0.57 -17.70
CA PRO A 81 15.34 1.95 -17.26
C PRO A 81 14.71 2.04 -15.85
N TRP A 82 14.41 0.90 -15.23
CA TRP A 82 13.48 0.81 -14.10
C TRP A 82 13.98 1.50 -12.82
N GLY A 83 15.29 1.47 -12.52
CA GLY A 83 15.83 2.12 -11.33
C GLY A 83 15.67 3.64 -11.36
N THR A 84 16.00 4.25 -12.51
CA THR A 84 15.81 5.69 -12.74
C THR A 84 14.33 6.05 -12.69
N ALA A 85 13.47 5.27 -13.34
CA ALA A 85 12.03 5.51 -13.36
C ALA A 85 11.42 5.48 -11.94
N ALA A 86 11.82 4.51 -11.11
CA ALA A 86 11.34 4.41 -9.74
C ALA A 86 11.77 5.60 -8.86
N ARG A 87 13.02 6.06 -9.02
CA ARG A 87 13.53 7.25 -8.31
C ARG A 87 12.76 8.51 -8.70
N GLU A 88 12.58 8.75 -10.00
CA GLU A 88 11.86 9.94 -10.48
C GLU A 88 10.39 9.93 -10.06
N LYS A 89 9.74 8.76 -10.07
CA LYS A 89 8.37 8.65 -9.55
C LYS A 89 8.30 8.98 -8.07
N LEU A 90 9.19 8.43 -7.24
CA LEU A 90 9.21 8.75 -5.81
C LEU A 90 9.49 10.24 -5.58
N LYS A 91 10.42 10.83 -6.34
CA LYS A 91 10.69 12.27 -6.31
C LYS A 91 9.47 13.10 -6.70
N GLN A 92 8.71 12.69 -7.71
CA GLN A 92 7.48 13.38 -8.10
C GLN A 92 6.43 13.34 -6.99
N LEU A 93 6.32 12.23 -6.26
CA LEU A 93 5.33 12.08 -5.19
C LEU A 93 5.67 12.93 -3.95
N ILE A 94 6.93 13.02 -3.56
CA ILE A 94 7.30 13.58 -2.24
C ILE A 94 8.58 14.43 -2.19
N GLY A 95 9.25 14.69 -3.31
CA GLY A 95 10.48 15.50 -3.32
C GLY A 95 10.23 16.92 -2.81
N GLY A 96 10.98 17.35 -1.78
CA GLY A 96 10.83 18.66 -1.16
C GLY A 96 9.59 18.80 -0.25
N GLN A 97 8.78 17.75 -0.13
CA GLN A 97 7.52 17.78 0.62
C GLN A 97 7.72 17.41 2.09
N ILE A 98 6.78 17.85 2.92
CA ILE A 98 6.62 17.35 4.28
C ILE A 98 5.80 16.06 4.24
N VAL A 99 6.34 15.00 4.85
CA VAL A 99 5.76 13.66 4.92
C VAL A 99 5.77 13.15 6.36
N LEU A 100 4.91 12.18 6.65
CA LEU A 100 4.91 11.45 7.91
C LEU A 100 5.63 10.12 7.72
N LEU A 101 6.63 9.85 8.57
CA LEU A 101 7.32 8.57 8.66
C LEU A 101 6.70 7.70 9.75
N GLU A 102 6.13 6.58 9.36
CA GLU A 102 5.64 5.55 10.28
C GLU A 102 6.69 4.42 10.35
N SER A 103 7.49 4.41 11.42
CA SER A 103 8.53 3.41 11.65
C SER A 103 7.99 2.18 12.37
N GLU A 104 8.46 0.98 11.99
CA GLU A 104 8.24 -0.24 12.76
C GLU A 104 9.37 -0.40 13.79
N GLY A 105 9.23 0.30 14.92
CA GLY A 105 10.21 0.30 16.01
C GLY A 105 11.38 1.25 15.79
N SER A 106 12.42 1.09 16.62
CA SER A 106 13.59 1.98 16.65
C SER A 106 14.80 1.43 15.86
N THR A 107 14.57 0.50 14.94
CA THR A 107 15.67 -0.23 14.28
C THR A 107 16.16 0.51 13.03
N LYS A 108 17.48 0.66 12.95
CA LYS A 108 18.19 1.00 11.72
C LYS A 108 18.63 -0.28 11.01
N ASP A 109 18.77 -0.22 9.70
CA ASP A 109 19.41 -1.30 8.96
C ASP A 109 20.95 -1.25 9.09
N GLN A 110 21.64 -2.25 8.56
CA GLN A 110 23.11 -2.35 8.55
C GLN A 110 23.83 -1.17 7.84
N PHE A 111 23.08 -0.32 7.13
CA PHE A 111 23.59 0.88 6.46
C PHE A 111 23.20 2.16 7.22
N GLU A 112 22.82 2.02 8.49
CA GLU A 112 22.41 3.11 9.38
C GLU A 112 21.18 3.89 8.88
N ARG A 113 20.33 3.26 8.06
CA ARG A 113 19.09 3.88 7.56
C ARG A 113 17.91 3.51 8.44
N THR A 114 17.08 4.49 8.75
CA THR A 114 15.80 4.26 9.42
C THR A 114 14.83 3.58 8.48
N LEU A 115 14.12 2.57 8.99
CA LEU A 115 13.12 1.80 8.25
C LEU A 115 11.72 2.35 8.54
N ALA A 116 11.03 2.84 7.52
CA ALA A 116 9.71 3.44 7.69
C ALA A 116 8.80 3.27 6.47
N TYR A 117 7.49 3.33 6.70
CA TYR A 117 6.51 3.68 5.68
C TYR A 117 6.40 5.19 5.57
N VAL A 118 6.10 5.67 4.37
CA VAL A 118 5.96 7.09 4.11
C VAL A 118 4.51 7.42 3.77
N TRP A 119 3.95 8.36 4.51
CA TRP A 119 2.60 8.86 4.33
C TRP A 119 2.61 10.32 3.90
N LYS A 120 1.78 10.64 2.91
CA LYS A 120 1.56 12.00 2.44
C LYS A 120 0.07 12.25 2.27
N ASP A 121 -0.50 13.18 3.02
CA ASP A 121 -1.91 13.59 2.93
C ASP A 121 -2.89 12.40 2.97
N GLY A 122 -2.59 11.39 3.80
CA GLY A 122 -3.40 10.17 3.95
C GLY A 122 -3.15 9.07 2.91
N MET A 123 -2.26 9.29 1.94
CA MET A 123 -1.79 8.30 0.97
C MET A 123 -0.53 7.59 1.47
N LEU A 124 -0.53 6.25 1.39
CA LEU A 124 0.66 5.43 1.64
C LEU A 124 1.53 5.42 0.37
N VAL A 125 2.65 6.14 0.40
CA VAL A 125 3.53 6.32 -0.77
C VAL A 125 4.13 4.99 -1.23
N ASN A 126 4.44 4.10 -0.29
CA ASN A 126 4.95 2.76 -0.59
C ASN A 126 3.97 1.98 -1.49
N GLU A 127 2.68 2.00 -1.16
CA GLU A 127 1.63 1.36 -1.95
C GLU A 127 1.48 2.04 -3.31
N GLN A 128 1.53 3.38 -3.35
CA GLN A 128 1.40 4.13 -4.61
C GLN A 128 2.49 3.74 -5.61
N LEU A 129 3.73 3.55 -5.15
CA LEU A 129 4.82 3.06 -6.02
C LEU A 129 4.55 1.65 -6.55
N VAL A 130 3.98 0.78 -5.72
CA VAL A 130 3.67 -0.62 -6.08
C VAL A 130 2.51 -0.69 -7.08
N VAL A 131 1.40 0.01 -6.82
CA VAL A 131 0.20 -0.01 -7.66
C VAL A 131 0.44 0.58 -9.05
N GLU A 132 1.43 1.47 -9.17
CA GLU A 132 1.89 2.02 -10.43
C GLU A 132 3.00 1.19 -11.10
N GLY A 133 3.50 0.15 -10.43
CA GLY A 133 4.47 -0.80 -10.97
C GLY A 133 5.91 -0.26 -11.04
N TYR A 134 6.31 0.66 -10.15
CA TYR A 134 7.68 1.19 -10.12
C TYR A 134 8.62 0.37 -9.22
N VAL A 135 8.07 -0.36 -8.26
CA VAL A 135 8.82 -1.14 -7.28
C VAL A 135 8.18 -2.52 -7.11
N TYR A 136 8.97 -3.44 -6.57
CA TYR A 136 8.61 -4.84 -6.32
C TYR A 136 8.32 -5.08 -4.84
N VAL A 137 7.41 -5.99 -4.54
CA VAL A 137 7.07 -6.47 -3.19
C VAL A 137 7.61 -7.89 -3.04
N PRO A 138 8.58 -8.14 -2.14
CA PRO A 138 9.10 -9.48 -1.90
C PRO A 138 8.02 -10.45 -1.37
N ARG A 139 8.14 -11.73 -1.71
CA ARG A 139 7.13 -12.77 -1.40
C ARG A 139 6.91 -13.07 0.09
N SER A 140 7.81 -12.67 0.96
CA SER A 140 7.79 -13.05 2.39
C SER A 140 8.17 -11.86 3.25
N ILE A 141 7.32 -10.85 3.27
CA ILE A 141 7.50 -9.66 4.10
C ILE A 141 6.59 -9.75 5.33
N ASN A 142 7.11 -10.08 6.50
CA ASN A 142 6.30 -10.01 7.73
C ASN A 142 6.27 -8.57 8.24
N ASN A 143 5.35 -7.74 7.72
CA ASN A 143 5.25 -6.33 8.08
C ASN A 143 3.80 -5.81 8.10
N LYS A 144 3.59 -4.63 8.68
CA LYS A 144 2.25 -4.05 8.95
C LYS A 144 1.36 -3.95 7.71
N TYR A 145 1.92 -3.67 6.54
CA TYR A 145 1.15 -3.46 5.30
C TYR A 145 1.32 -4.57 4.26
N GLU A 146 1.77 -5.77 4.66
CA GLU A 146 2.06 -6.90 3.75
C GLU A 146 0.92 -7.17 2.78
N GLN A 147 -0.29 -7.39 3.30
CA GLN A 147 -1.45 -7.73 2.47
C GLN A 147 -1.82 -6.58 1.51
N ARG A 148 -1.74 -5.33 1.99
CA ARG A 148 -2.04 -4.13 1.20
C ARG A 148 -1.07 -3.98 0.04
N LEU A 149 0.23 -4.12 0.30
CA LEU A 149 1.27 -4.04 -0.72
C LEU A 149 1.21 -5.21 -1.71
N THR A 150 0.96 -6.43 -1.22
CA THR A 150 0.83 -7.63 -2.07
C THR A 150 -0.35 -7.50 -3.02
N ASN A 151 -1.51 -7.04 -2.54
CA ASN A 151 -2.68 -6.79 -3.38
C ASN A 151 -2.41 -5.70 -4.44
N ALA A 152 -1.72 -4.61 -4.06
CA ALA A 152 -1.32 -3.57 -5.01
C ALA A 152 -0.38 -4.11 -6.11
N GLN A 153 0.54 -5.02 -5.75
CA GLN A 153 1.44 -5.65 -6.72
C GLN A 153 0.67 -6.56 -7.68
N GLU A 154 -0.25 -7.37 -7.18
CA GLU A 154 -1.09 -8.23 -8.03
C GLU A 154 -1.92 -7.40 -9.01
N PHE A 155 -2.47 -6.27 -8.55
CA PHE A 155 -3.15 -5.33 -9.43
C PHE A 155 -2.21 -4.78 -10.52
N ALA A 156 -1.02 -4.31 -10.15
CA ALA A 156 -0.04 -3.78 -11.12
C ALA A 156 0.39 -4.85 -12.14
N ARG A 157 0.50 -6.11 -11.70
CA ARG A 157 0.81 -7.26 -12.55
C ARG A 157 -0.31 -7.55 -13.55
N LEU A 158 -1.56 -7.64 -13.08
CA LEU A 158 -2.73 -7.88 -13.93
C LEU A 158 -2.95 -6.76 -14.96
N MET A 159 -2.67 -5.52 -14.57
CA MET A 159 -2.82 -4.34 -15.42
C MET A 159 -1.57 -4.07 -16.30
N GLY A 160 -0.51 -4.88 -16.21
CA GLY A 160 0.70 -4.72 -17.01
C GLY A 160 1.41 -3.37 -16.78
N LYS A 161 1.43 -2.87 -15.54
CA LYS A 161 2.00 -1.56 -15.23
C LYS A 161 3.50 -1.59 -14.97
N GLY A 162 4.23 -0.58 -15.44
CA GLY A 162 5.64 -0.34 -15.10
C GLY A 162 6.53 -1.57 -15.34
N ILE A 163 7.15 -2.10 -14.29
CA ILE A 163 8.00 -3.31 -14.33
C ILE A 163 7.26 -4.56 -14.85
N TRP A 164 5.93 -4.54 -14.84
CA TRP A 164 5.06 -5.63 -15.31
C TRP A 164 4.55 -5.46 -16.75
N ASN A 165 4.97 -4.42 -17.46
CA ASN A 165 4.54 -4.18 -18.83
C ASN A 165 4.86 -5.40 -19.74
N PRO A 166 3.88 -6.00 -20.44
CA PRO A 166 4.11 -7.21 -21.22
C PRO A 166 5.06 -7.02 -22.41
N GLU A 167 5.14 -5.81 -22.97
CA GLU A 167 6.04 -5.48 -24.08
C GLU A 167 7.48 -5.28 -23.58
N LYS A 168 7.65 -4.66 -22.41
CA LYS A 168 8.96 -4.30 -21.84
C LYS A 168 9.04 -4.62 -20.33
N PRO A 169 8.91 -5.90 -19.95
CA PRO A 169 8.90 -6.26 -18.54
C PRO A 169 10.31 -6.22 -17.94
N MET A 170 10.38 -5.93 -16.65
CA MET A 170 11.60 -6.16 -15.87
C MET A 170 11.82 -7.66 -15.70
N ARG A 171 12.93 -8.16 -16.24
CA ARG A 171 13.21 -9.61 -16.31
C ARG A 171 13.77 -10.21 -15.03
N LEU A 172 14.45 -9.39 -14.23
CA LEU A 172 15.06 -9.80 -12.97
C LEU A 172 14.45 -8.97 -11.86
N THR A 173 14.09 -9.61 -10.75
CA THR A 173 13.72 -8.86 -9.54
C THR A 173 14.92 -8.03 -9.05
N PRO A 174 14.68 -6.96 -8.27
CA PRO A 174 15.78 -6.13 -7.78
C PRO A 174 16.84 -6.93 -7.00
N THR A 175 16.42 -7.90 -6.19
CA THR A 175 17.34 -8.79 -5.45
C THR A 175 18.14 -9.71 -6.37
N GLU A 176 17.51 -10.32 -7.39
CA GLU A 176 18.22 -11.15 -8.36
C GLU A 176 19.25 -10.34 -9.15
N PHE A 177 18.89 -9.15 -9.60
CA PHE A 177 19.79 -8.25 -10.32
C PHE A 177 21.01 -7.89 -9.46
N ARG A 178 20.81 -7.50 -8.20
CA ARG A 178 21.92 -7.20 -7.27
C ARG A 178 22.83 -8.40 -7.05
N ARG A 179 22.28 -9.61 -6.96
CA ARG A 179 23.08 -10.83 -6.79
C ARG A 179 23.95 -11.13 -8.01
N GLN A 180 23.44 -10.89 -9.22
CA GLN A 180 24.18 -11.14 -10.46
C GLN A 180 25.26 -10.09 -10.75
N ASN A 181 25.11 -8.87 -10.21
CA ASN A 181 25.98 -7.72 -10.51
C ASN A 181 26.80 -7.26 -9.29
N ARG A 182 27.03 -8.17 -8.34
CA ARG A 182 27.88 -7.94 -7.17
C ARG A 182 29.34 -8.26 -7.46
#